data_AF-A0A2T2QWA0-F1
#
_entry.id   AF-A0A2T2QWA0-F1
#
_cell.length_a   1.000
_cell.length_b   1.000
_cell.length_c   1.000
_cell.angle_alpha   90.00
_cell.angle_beta   90.00
_cell.angle_gamma   90.00
#
_symmetry.space_group_name_H-M   'P 1'
#
loop_
_entity.id
_entity.type
_entity.pdbx_description
1 polymer ?
#
loop_
_entity_poly.entity_id
_entity_poly.type
_entity_poly.pdbx_seq_one_letter_code
_entity_poly.pdbx_strand_id
1 'polypeptide(L)'
;MQPENPLFGKHNTDKIATEVLNEAEEQELSKKTSQALEHPDAIEQFKVDVSAQERNFLECLELELLSTNSGNTAETITTGETPPLDAKAEAKLFQPHDKAESAWHPGVEFATSVIGFDLKQTFKNTDDENEKTDHLLLFKLDHADADMTAKDLELGTNCRFGAFIREGNVQPFTIEKIGAELMQFIYLDPEQYGEEHTAVRDEIRMFLQRRQQDS
;
A
#
# COMPACT_ATOMS: atom_id res chain seq x y z
N MET A 1 -11.50 -26.98 -50.83
CA MET A 1 -10.96 -25.71 -50.29
C MET A 1 -11.79 -25.37 -49.07
N GLN A 2 -11.23 -25.52 -47.87
CA GLN A 2 -11.86 -25.04 -46.64
C GLN A 2 -11.68 -23.52 -46.54
N PRO A 3 -12.64 -22.77 -45.99
CA PRO A 3 -12.45 -21.35 -45.74
C PRO A 3 -11.58 -21.19 -44.49
N GLU A 4 -10.41 -20.57 -44.69
CA GLU A 4 -9.56 -20.08 -43.62
C GLU A 4 -10.31 -18.91 -42.98
N ASN A 5 -10.63 -19.03 -41.69
CA ASN A 5 -11.37 -18.02 -40.95
C ASN A 5 -10.35 -17.14 -40.22
N PRO A 6 -10.03 -15.91 -40.69
CA PRO A 6 -9.02 -15.06 -40.08
C PRO A 6 -9.66 -14.20 -38.98
N LEU A 7 -10.46 -14.82 -38.11
CA LEU A 7 -11.20 -14.11 -37.05
C LEU A 7 -10.34 -13.85 -35.79
N PHE A 8 -9.19 -14.50 -35.69
CA PHE A 8 -8.20 -14.28 -34.64
C PHE A 8 -6.94 -13.70 -35.26
N GLY A 9 -7.01 -12.44 -35.66
CA GLY A 9 -5.83 -11.69 -36.08
C GLY A 9 -4.82 -11.65 -34.94
N LYS A 10 -3.56 -12.01 -35.22
CA LYS A 10 -2.43 -12.07 -34.27
C LYS A 10 -2.35 -10.88 -33.31
N HIS A 11 -2.81 -9.70 -33.71
CA HIS A 11 -2.86 -8.50 -32.87
C HIS A 11 -3.74 -8.63 -31.62
N ASN A 12 -4.79 -9.46 -31.63
CA ASN A 12 -5.67 -9.62 -30.48
C ASN A 12 -5.14 -10.66 -29.49
N THR A 13 -4.43 -11.69 -29.98
CA THR A 13 -3.80 -12.71 -29.13
C THR A 13 -2.61 -12.16 -28.33
N ASP A 14 -1.82 -11.28 -28.94
CA ASP A 14 -0.66 -10.68 -28.27
C ASP A 14 -1.08 -9.71 -27.16
N LYS A 15 -2.18 -8.96 -27.38
CA LYS A 15 -2.77 -8.07 -26.37
C LYS A 15 -3.32 -8.87 -25.19
N ILE A 16 -4.10 -9.92 -25.45
CA ILE A 16 -4.64 -10.80 -24.40
C ILE A 16 -3.52 -11.50 -23.63
N ALA A 17 -2.47 -11.97 -24.32
CA ALA A 17 -1.33 -12.60 -23.64
C ALA A 17 -0.58 -11.62 -22.72
N THR A 18 -0.47 -10.35 -23.12
CA THR A 18 0.13 -9.30 -22.30
C THR A 18 -0.74 -8.95 -21.09
N GLU A 19 -2.06 -8.83 -21.27
CA GLU A 19 -3.01 -8.57 -20.18
C GLU A 19 -3.04 -9.71 -19.16
N VAL A 20 -3.05 -10.96 -19.61
CA VAL A 20 -3.01 -12.15 -18.75
C VAL A 20 -1.68 -12.25 -17.98
N LEU A 21 -0.56 -11.90 -18.62
CA LEU A 21 0.74 -11.88 -17.95
C LEU A 21 0.76 -10.81 -16.84
N ASN A 22 0.28 -9.60 -17.14
CA ASN A 22 0.21 -8.52 -16.17
C ASN A 22 -0.70 -8.87 -14.98
N GLU A 23 -1.84 -9.53 -15.24
CA GLU A 23 -2.74 -10.00 -14.19
C GLU A 23 -2.07 -11.06 -13.30
N ALA A 24 -1.36 -12.03 -13.90
CA ALA A 24 -0.63 -13.05 -13.14
C ALA A 24 0.49 -12.45 -12.29
N GLU A 25 1.25 -11.48 -12.83
CA GLU A 25 2.29 -10.77 -12.08
C GLU A 25 1.71 -9.96 -10.91
N GLU A 26 0.58 -9.30 -11.11
CA GLU A 26 -0.12 -8.53 -10.06
C GLU A 26 -0.68 -9.44 -8.96
N GLN A 27 -1.25 -10.59 -9.34
CA GLN A 27 -1.70 -11.61 -8.40
C GLN A 27 -0.53 -12.19 -7.60
N GLU A 28 0.60 -12.43 -8.23
CA GLU A 28 1.80 -12.92 -7.55
C GLU A 28 2.38 -11.86 -6.60
N LEU A 29 2.44 -10.59 -7.03
CA LEU A 29 2.96 -9.48 -6.22
C LEU A 29 2.11 -9.24 -4.98
N SER A 30 0.79 -9.13 -5.14
CA SER A 30 -0.14 -8.96 -4.01
C SER A 30 -0.04 -10.14 -3.04
N LYS A 31 -0.08 -11.38 -3.53
CA LYS A 31 0.05 -12.59 -2.71
C LYS A 31 1.36 -12.64 -1.93
N LYS A 32 2.50 -12.43 -2.58
CA LYS A 32 3.81 -12.43 -1.91
C LYS A 32 3.91 -11.33 -0.86
N THR A 33 3.31 -10.17 -1.14
CA THR A 33 3.28 -9.04 -0.19
C THR A 33 2.46 -9.38 1.04
N SER A 34 1.23 -9.90 0.89
CA SER A 34 0.42 -10.36 2.02
C SER A 34 1.16 -11.40 2.86
N GLN A 35 1.82 -12.38 2.23
CA GLN A 35 2.63 -13.38 2.94
C GLN A 35 3.81 -12.78 3.71
N ALA A 36 4.50 -11.79 3.13
CA ALA A 36 5.58 -11.09 3.83
C ALA A 36 5.06 -10.33 5.06
N LEU A 37 3.85 -9.77 4.98
CA LEU A 37 3.19 -9.07 6.07
C LEU A 37 2.74 -9.98 7.24
N GLU A 38 2.73 -11.29 7.08
CA GLU A 38 2.47 -12.25 8.17
C GLU A 38 3.66 -12.42 9.11
N HIS A 39 4.86 -12.01 8.67
CA HIS A 39 6.11 -12.20 9.41
C HIS A 39 6.89 -10.89 9.57
N PRO A 40 6.38 -9.91 10.36
CA PRO A 40 7.10 -8.69 10.66
C PRO A 40 8.31 -8.93 11.58
N ASP A 41 9.28 -8.02 11.53
CA ASP A 41 10.45 -8.07 12.39
C ASP A 41 10.13 -7.57 13.82
N ALA A 42 9.15 -6.68 13.95
CA ALA A 42 8.51 -6.35 15.23
C ALA A 42 7.05 -5.91 15.04
N ILE A 43 6.30 -5.93 16.14
CA ILE A 43 4.93 -5.40 16.21
C ILE A 43 4.91 -4.28 17.24
N GLU A 44 4.32 -3.15 16.87
CA GLU A 44 4.16 -1.99 17.74
C GLU A 44 2.70 -1.55 17.82
N GLN A 45 2.23 -1.18 19.01
CA GLN A 45 0.95 -0.49 19.14
C GLN A 45 1.10 0.93 18.60
N PHE A 46 0.49 1.17 17.45
CA PHE A 46 0.43 2.49 16.87
C PHE A 46 -0.85 3.15 17.34
N LYS A 47 -0.70 4.10 18.26
CA LYS A 47 -1.78 5.03 18.55
C LYS A 47 -1.80 6.03 17.42
N VAL A 48 -2.83 5.93 16.61
CA VAL A 48 -3.20 7.02 15.74
C VAL A 48 -3.70 8.15 16.66
N ASP A 49 -2.87 9.17 16.89
CA ASP A 49 -3.30 10.30 17.71
C ASP A 49 -4.22 11.16 16.84
N VAL A 50 -5.53 10.97 16.98
CA VAL A 50 -6.53 11.71 16.20
C VAL A 50 -6.56 13.14 16.72
N SER A 51 -5.74 14.02 16.14
CA SER A 51 -6.06 15.44 16.19
C SER A 51 -7.35 15.67 15.39
N ALA A 52 -8.15 16.68 15.72
CA ALA A 52 -9.32 17.04 14.91
C ALA A 52 -8.97 17.36 13.43
N GLN A 53 -7.67 17.48 13.14
CA GLN A 53 -7.04 17.87 11.88
C GLN A 53 -6.74 16.67 10.95
N GLU A 54 -6.74 15.42 11.45
CA GLU A 54 -6.46 14.19 10.68
C GLU A 54 -7.71 13.34 10.38
N ARG A 55 -8.91 13.84 10.78
CA ARG A 55 -10.17 13.08 10.70
C ARG A 55 -10.52 12.57 9.30
N ASN A 56 -10.21 13.28 8.22
CA ASN A 56 -10.55 12.78 6.87
C ASN A 56 -9.61 11.63 6.44
N PHE A 57 -8.32 11.72 6.80
CA PHE A 57 -7.32 10.67 6.56
C PHE A 57 -7.69 9.41 7.33
N LEU A 58 -8.09 9.56 8.59
CA LEU A 58 -8.47 8.47 9.45
C LEU A 58 -9.85 7.94 9.18
N GLU A 59 -10.83 8.75 8.82
CA GLU A 59 -12.11 8.25 8.34
C GLU A 59 -11.90 7.48 7.03
N CYS A 60 -10.98 7.85 6.14
CA CYS A 60 -10.69 7.03 4.94
C CYS A 60 -9.90 5.77 5.28
N LEU A 61 -8.90 5.85 6.17
CA LEU A 61 -8.11 4.71 6.61
C LEU A 61 -8.97 3.74 7.42
N GLU A 62 -9.76 4.25 8.35
CA GLU A 62 -10.74 3.55 9.18
C GLU A 62 -11.83 3.02 8.28
N LEU A 63 -12.51 3.80 7.41
CA LEU A 63 -13.47 3.28 6.45
C LEU A 63 -12.85 2.22 5.53
N GLU A 64 -11.62 2.32 5.05
CA GLU A 64 -10.98 1.27 4.23
C GLU A 64 -10.57 0.06 5.06
N LEU A 65 -10.08 0.26 6.29
CA LEU A 65 -9.90 -0.80 7.28
C LEU A 65 -11.25 -1.52 7.46
N LEU A 66 -12.35 -0.76 7.55
CA LEU A 66 -13.71 -1.15 7.92
C LEU A 66 -14.62 -1.63 6.76
N SER A 67 -14.39 -1.20 5.51
CA SER A 67 -15.35 -1.24 4.39
C SER A 67 -14.73 -1.88 3.15
N THR A 68 -14.41 -3.17 3.22
CA THR A 68 -14.18 -3.95 2.00
C THR A 68 -15.52 -4.45 1.47
N ASN A 69 -16.19 -3.63 0.65
CA ASN A 69 -17.18 -4.06 -0.35
C ASN A 69 -17.63 -2.87 -1.20
N SER A 70 -16.79 -2.41 -2.14
CA SER A 70 -17.31 -1.85 -3.39
C SER A 70 -16.21 -1.79 -4.44
N GLY A 71 -16.38 -2.57 -5.51
CA GLY A 71 -15.61 -2.35 -6.73
C GLY A 71 -16.10 -1.08 -7.40
N ASN A 72 -15.16 -0.16 -7.65
CA ASN A 72 -15.14 0.94 -8.63
C ASN A 72 -15.04 2.38 -8.09
N THR A 73 -14.16 3.08 -8.81
CA THR A 73 -14.07 4.53 -9.09
C THR A 73 -13.66 5.45 -7.95
N ALA A 74 -12.79 6.39 -8.30
CA ALA A 74 -12.34 7.49 -7.46
C ALA A 74 -13.53 8.21 -6.82
N GLU A 75 -13.86 7.84 -5.59
CA GLU A 75 -14.85 8.54 -4.78
C GLU A 75 -14.13 9.55 -3.90
N THR A 76 -14.45 10.83 -4.13
CA THR A 76 -14.16 11.91 -3.18
C THR A 76 -15.05 11.69 -1.95
N ILE A 77 -14.53 10.99 -0.94
CA ILE A 77 -15.24 10.77 0.33
C ILE A 77 -15.34 12.12 1.05
N THR A 78 -16.57 12.61 1.22
CA THR A 78 -16.88 13.84 1.96
C THR A 78 -17.53 13.45 3.29
N THR A 79 -16.92 13.93 4.38
CA THR A 79 -17.17 13.55 5.79
C THR A 79 -18.58 13.80 6.30
N GLY A 80 -19.07 12.86 7.11
CA GLY A 80 -20.19 13.05 8.05
C GLY A 80 -19.77 12.57 9.44
N GLU A 81 -20.02 13.41 10.45
CA GLU A 81 -19.56 13.26 11.85
C GLU A 81 -19.75 11.84 12.41
N THR A 82 -18.63 11.15 12.69
CA THR A 82 -18.61 9.96 13.54
C THR A 82 -17.80 10.21 14.83
N PRO A 83 -18.18 9.57 15.96
CA PRO A 83 -17.59 9.85 17.26
C PRO A 83 -16.17 9.25 17.39
N PRO A 84 -15.30 9.82 18.25
CA PRO A 84 -13.88 9.45 18.31
C PRO A 84 -13.73 8.02 18.84
N LEU A 85 -13.23 7.12 18.00
CA LEU A 85 -12.87 5.76 18.38
C LEU A 85 -11.37 5.76 18.75
N ASP A 86 -11.03 5.32 19.96
CA ASP A 86 -9.66 4.99 20.38
C ASP A 86 -9.15 3.75 19.62
N ALA A 87 -9.05 3.85 18.29
CA ALA A 87 -8.61 2.77 17.43
C ALA A 87 -7.08 2.62 17.56
N LYS A 88 -6.64 1.69 18.40
CA LYS A 88 -5.25 1.22 18.40
C LYS A 88 -5.06 0.28 17.22
N ALA A 89 -4.22 0.69 16.26
CA ALA A 89 -3.78 -0.19 15.18
C ALA A 89 -2.50 -0.91 15.60
N GLU A 90 -2.31 -2.14 15.10
CA GLU A 90 -1.04 -2.86 15.24
C GLU A 90 -0.20 -2.53 14.00
N ALA A 91 0.92 -1.83 14.21
CA ALA A 91 1.90 -1.58 13.18
C ALA A 91 2.86 -2.77 13.08
N LYS A 92 2.99 -3.30 11.87
CA LYS A 92 3.93 -4.34 11.49
C LYS A 92 5.19 -3.67 10.96
N LEU A 93 6.30 -3.86 11.66
CA LEU A 93 7.54 -3.16 11.38
C LEU A 93 8.54 -4.09 10.68
N PHE A 94 9.22 -3.55 9.70
CA PHE A 94 10.22 -4.26 8.90
C PHE A 94 11.54 -3.51 8.91
N GLN A 95 12.64 -4.26 8.96
CA GLN A 95 13.98 -3.71 8.82
C GLN A 95 14.11 -2.98 7.47
N PRO A 96 14.90 -1.90 7.40
CA PRO A 96 15.05 -1.17 6.14
C PRO A 96 15.59 -2.06 5.02
N HIS A 97 14.95 -1.99 3.86
CA HIS A 97 15.28 -2.81 2.68
C HIS A 97 16.06 -2.06 1.61
N ASP A 98 16.10 -0.73 1.69
CA ASP A 98 16.94 0.13 0.86
C ASP A 98 17.67 1.17 1.71
N LYS A 99 18.92 1.48 1.35
CA LYS A 99 19.79 2.44 2.03
C LYS A 99 20.56 3.26 1.02
N ALA A 100 20.56 4.57 1.18
CA ALA A 100 21.22 5.50 0.27
C ALA A 100 21.89 6.64 1.02
N GLU A 101 23.12 6.97 0.63
CA GLU A 101 23.81 8.16 1.12
C GLU A 101 23.18 9.43 0.53
N SER A 102 23.01 10.45 1.35
CA SER A 102 22.49 11.74 0.92
C SER A 102 23.45 12.44 -0.03
N ALA A 103 22.96 12.80 -1.21
CA ALA A 103 23.71 13.62 -2.16
C ALA A 103 24.02 15.03 -1.62
N TRP A 104 23.24 15.53 -0.65
CA TRP A 104 23.35 16.89 -0.12
C TRP A 104 24.11 16.95 1.21
N HIS A 105 24.17 15.84 1.95
CA HIS A 105 24.80 15.75 3.26
C HIS A 105 25.73 14.54 3.32
N PRO A 106 27.00 14.66 2.88
CA PRO A 106 27.96 13.56 2.91
C PRO A 106 28.10 12.94 4.30
N GLY A 107 28.10 11.61 4.36
CA GLY A 107 28.12 10.85 5.61
C GLY A 107 26.75 10.67 6.29
N VAL A 108 25.67 11.22 5.74
CA VAL A 108 24.30 10.94 6.18
C VAL A 108 23.69 9.87 5.28
N GLU A 109 23.29 8.74 5.86
CA GLU A 109 22.59 7.67 5.16
C GLU A 109 21.11 7.69 5.54
N PHE A 110 20.25 7.63 4.52
CA PHE A 110 18.82 7.44 4.67
C PHE A 110 18.46 6.00 4.32
N ALA A 111 17.40 5.49 4.92
CA ALA A 111 16.89 4.17 4.66
C ALA A 111 15.37 4.18 4.49
N THR A 112 14.89 3.33 3.59
CA THR A 112 13.46 3.11 3.41
C THR A 112 13.07 1.82 4.13
N SER A 113 12.02 1.92 4.92
CA SER A 113 11.42 0.80 5.66
C SER A 113 9.94 0.68 5.32
N VAL A 114 9.41 -0.53 5.50
CA VAL A 114 7.98 -0.81 5.36
C VAL A 114 7.31 -0.76 6.73
N ILE A 115 6.15 -0.12 6.79
CA ILE A 115 5.21 -0.24 7.89
C ILE A 115 3.89 -0.79 7.34
N GLY A 116 3.47 -1.94 7.87
CA GLY A 116 2.25 -2.62 7.47
C GLY A 116 1.12 -2.46 8.51
N PHE A 117 -0.12 -2.45 8.04
CA PHE A 117 -1.32 -2.50 8.89
C PHE A 117 -2.34 -3.46 8.28
N ASP A 118 -3.10 -4.15 9.15
CA ASP A 118 -4.19 -5.03 8.73
C ASP A 118 -5.53 -4.28 8.69
N LEU A 119 -6.20 -4.33 7.54
CA LEU A 119 -7.55 -3.78 7.33
C LEU A 119 -8.60 -4.75 7.90
N LYS A 120 -9.30 -4.32 8.97
CA LYS A 120 -10.33 -5.11 9.67
C LYS A 120 -11.75 -4.83 9.16
N GLN A 121 -12.31 -5.72 8.35
CA GLN A 121 -13.71 -5.63 7.92
C GLN A 121 -14.69 -5.44 9.11
N THR A 122 -15.50 -4.38 9.10
CA THR A 122 -16.44 -4.03 10.20
C THR A 122 -17.62 -4.97 10.31
N PHE A 123 -17.95 -5.70 9.25
CA PHE A 123 -19.16 -6.50 9.16
C PHE A 123 -18.84 -7.98 9.01
N LYS A 124 -18.17 -8.57 10.01
CA LYS A 124 -18.06 -10.04 10.06
C LYS A 124 -19.31 -10.65 10.69
N ASN A 125 -20.06 -11.38 9.87
CA ASN A 125 -20.77 -12.57 10.34
C ASN A 125 -19.69 -13.54 10.84
N THR A 126 -19.83 -14.02 12.06
CA THR A 126 -18.87 -14.89 12.78
C THR A 126 -18.64 -16.27 12.15
N ASP A 127 -19.12 -16.54 10.93
CA ASP A 127 -19.16 -17.88 10.33
C ASP A 127 -18.21 -18.07 9.13
N ASP A 128 -17.44 -17.06 8.71
CA ASP A 128 -16.50 -17.18 7.58
C ASP A 128 -15.03 -17.09 8.04
N GLU A 129 -14.48 -18.24 8.48
CA GLU A 129 -13.07 -18.39 8.88
C GLU A 129 -12.09 -18.30 7.69
N ASN A 130 -12.57 -18.16 6.45
CA ASN A 130 -11.76 -18.18 5.23
C ASN A 130 -11.54 -16.79 4.57
N GLU A 131 -12.02 -15.70 5.17
CA GLU A 131 -11.97 -14.39 4.53
C GLU A 131 -10.62 -13.67 4.77
N LYS A 132 -9.92 -13.38 3.66
CA LYS A 132 -8.56 -12.85 3.61
C LYS A 132 -8.47 -11.43 4.18
N THR A 133 -7.34 -11.13 4.82
CA THR A 133 -7.06 -9.80 5.37
C THR A 133 -6.46 -8.93 4.28
N ASP A 134 -7.08 -7.79 4.00
CA ASP A 134 -6.47 -6.74 3.17
C ASP A 134 -5.44 -5.99 4.02
N HIS A 135 -4.43 -5.41 3.39
CA HIS A 135 -3.36 -4.71 4.10
C HIS A 135 -3.12 -3.32 3.54
N LEU A 136 -2.69 -2.43 4.42
CA LEU A 136 -2.07 -1.17 4.06
C LEU A 136 -0.56 -1.30 4.24
N LEU A 137 0.18 -0.83 3.24
CA LEU A 137 1.63 -0.78 3.25
C LEU A 137 2.09 0.66 3.06
N LEU A 138 2.94 1.16 3.96
CA LEU A 138 3.50 2.51 3.93
C LEU A 138 5.02 2.45 3.84
N PHE A 139 5.60 3.31 3.02
CA PHE A 139 7.05 3.47 2.90
C PHE A 139 7.51 4.65 3.75
N LYS A 140 8.21 4.34 4.85
CA LYS A 140 8.82 5.34 5.72
C LYS A 140 10.28 5.53 5.36
N LEU A 141 10.64 6.76 5.02
CA LEU A 141 12.02 7.22 4.83
C LEU A 141 12.56 7.78 6.15
N ASP A 142 13.71 7.31 6.60
CA ASP A 142 14.33 7.78 7.84
C ASP A 142 15.86 7.75 7.75
N HIS A 143 16.56 8.20 8.78
CA HIS A 143 17.98 7.93 8.92
C HIS A 143 18.24 6.43 9.05
N ALA A 144 19.34 5.96 8.47
CA ALA A 144 19.65 4.53 8.43
C ALA A 144 20.01 3.91 9.78
N ASP A 145 20.30 4.74 10.79
CA ASP A 145 20.54 4.38 12.18
C ASP A 145 19.33 4.63 13.09
N ALA A 146 18.20 5.09 12.54
CA ALA A 146 16.98 5.30 13.29
C ALA A 146 16.40 3.99 13.84
N ASP A 147 15.69 4.10 14.96
CA ASP A 147 14.99 2.98 15.56
C ASP A 147 13.86 2.52 14.63
N MET A 148 13.66 1.20 14.56
CA MET A 148 12.53 0.62 13.84
C MET A 148 11.25 0.85 14.65
N THR A 149 10.53 1.93 14.33
CA THR A 149 9.27 2.33 14.99
C THR A 149 8.32 3.02 14.01
N ALA A 150 7.03 2.93 14.30
CA ALA A 150 5.99 3.71 13.61
C ALA A 150 5.65 5.03 14.31
N LYS A 151 6.16 5.30 15.53
CA LYS A 151 5.74 6.46 16.35
C LYS A 151 6.08 7.83 15.78
N ASP A 152 7.08 7.88 14.94
CA ASP A 152 7.60 9.07 14.24
C ASP A 152 7.16 9.10 12.77
N LEU A 153 6.14 8.32 12.42
CA LEU A 153 5.56 8.34 11.09
C LEU A 153 4.85 9.68 10.85
N GLU A 154 5.38 10.45 9.91
CA GLU A 154 4.86 11.74 9.47
C GLU A 154 4.45 11.67 8.00
N LEU A 155 3.15 11.52 7.80
CA LEU A 155 2.56 11.42 6.48
C LEU A 155 2.78 12.69 5.66
N GLY A 156 3.07 12.54 4.37
CA GLY A 156 3.44 13.66 3.50
C GLY A 156 4.84 14.23 3.74
N THR A 157 5.47 13.92 4.88
CA THR A 157 6.85 14.34 5.22
C THR A 157 7.83 13.20 4.98
N ASN A 158 7.85 12.21 5.88
CA ASN A 158 8.75 11.06 5.84
C ASN A 158 8.05 9.79 5.32
N CYS A 159 6.74 9.87 5.08
CA CYS A 159 5.94 8.82 4.44
C CYS A 159 5.03 9.43 3.39
N ARG A 160 5.44 9.37 2.12
CA ARG A 160 4.70 9.96 0.99
C ARG A 160 4.03 8.95 0.09
N PHE A 161 4.44 7.69 0.14
CA PHE A 161 3.94 6.66 -0.76
C PHE A 161 3.53 5.43 0.03
N GLY A 162 2.63 4.66 -0.57
CA GLY A 162 2.20 3.38 -0.04
C GLY A 162 1.34 2.63 -1.05
N ALA A 163 0.81 1.51 -0.61
CA ALA A 163 -0.11 0.72 -1.40
C ALA A 163 -1.15 0.03 -0.50
N PHE A 164 -2.36 -0.13 -1.04
CA PHE A 164 -3.29 -1.13 -0.53
C PHE A 164 -3.00 -2.46 -1.20
N ILE A 165 -2.89 -3.51 -0.40
CA ILE A 165 -2.65 -4.88 -0.83
C ILE A 165 -3.95 -5.66 -0.62
N ARG A 166 -4.64 -5.94 -1.72
CA ARG A 166 -5.89 -6.73 -1.74
C ARG A 166 -5.66 -8.02 -2.51
N GLU A 167 -6.58 -8.97 -2.40
CA GLU A 167 -6.48 -10.21 -3.16
C GLU A 167 -6.37 -9.93 -4.68
N GLY A 168 -5.22 -10.27 -5.25
CA GLY A 168 -4.98 -10.12 -6.69
C GLY A 168 -4.67 -8.71 -7.16
N ASN A 169 -4.53 -7.74 -6.24
CA ASN A 169 -4.36 -6.34 -6.61
C ASN A 169 -3.43 -5.59 -5.65
N VAL A 170 -2.52 -4.81 -6.24
CA VAL A 170 -1.74 -3.79 -5.55
C VAL A 170 -2.24 -2.44 -6.05
N GLN A 171 -2.70 -1.60 -5.13
CA GLN A 171 -3.20 -0.26 -5.46
C GLN A 171 -2.27 0.80 -4.85
N PRO A 172 -1.26 1.27 -5.60
CA PRO A 172 -0.39 2.34 -5.14
C PRO A 172 -1.13 3.66 -4.95
N PHE A 173 -0.63 4.44 -4.00
CA PHE A 173 -1.05 5.81 -3.80
C PHE A 173 0.13 6.70 -3.41
N THR A 174 -0.05 7.99 -3.60
CA THR A 174 0.75 9.05 -2.97
C THR A 174 -0.09 9.76 -1.91
N ILE A 175 0.59 10.30 -0.90
CA ILE A 175 0.03 11.12 0.15
C ILE A 175 0.47 12.55 -0.11
N GLU A 176 -0.50 13.40 -0.40
CA GLU A 176 -0.26 14.81 -0.68
C GLU A 176 -0.95 15.71 0.32
N LYS A 177 -0.32 16.84 0.60
CA LYS A 177 -0.85 17.87 1.46
C LYS A 177 -1.71 18.84 0.63
N ILE A 178 -3.00 18.91 0.93
CA ILE A 178 -3.92 19.89 0.36
C ILE A 178 -4.08 21.05 1.34
N GLY A 179 -3.45 22.18 1.02
CA GLY A 179 -3.54 23.38 1.84
C GLY A 179 -2.74 23.28 3.14
N ALA A 180 -3.13 24.04 4.16
CA ALA A 180 -2.33 24.15 5.38
C ALA A 180 -2.40 22.90 6.27
N GLU A 181 -3.48 22.11 6.19
CA GLU A 181 -3.84 21.15 7.24
C GLU A 181 -4.47 19.83 6.74
N LEU A 182 -4.76 19.65 5.45
CA LEU A 182 -5.40 18.42 4.95
C LEU A 182 -4.40 17.54 4.20
N MET A 183 -4.53 16.23 4.37
CA MET A 183 -3.83 15.21 3.57
C MET A 183 -4.84 14.47 2.68
N GLN A 184 -4.42 14.07 1.49
CA GLN A 184 -5.21 13.24 0.57
C GLN A 184 -4.38 12.07 0.06
N PHE A 185 -5.04 10.92 -0.04
CA PHE A 185 -4.55 9.79 -0.85
C PHE A 185 -4.94 9.99 -2.30
N ILE A 186 -3.94 9.99 -3.17
CA ILE A 186 -4.15 10.03 -4.61
C ILE A 186 -3.72 8.69 -5.15
N TYR A 187 -4.68 7.92 -5.65
CA TYR A 187 -4.39 6.67 -6.35
C TYR A 187 -3.55 6.96 -7.58
N LEU A 188 -2.44 6.25 -7.68
CA LEU A 188 -1.52 6.41 -8.80
C LEU A 188 -2.05 5.57 -9.96
N ASP A 189 -3.02 6.09 -10.71
CA ASP A 189 -3.50 5.43 -11.91
C ASP A 189 -2.35 5.24 -12.92
N PRO A 190 -2.15 4.04 -13.49
CA PRO A 190 -1.02 3.78 -14.40
C PRO A 190 -1.02 4.64 -15.68
N GLU A 191 -2.18 5.12 -16.14
CA GLU A 191 -2.28 5.98 -17.33
C GLU A 191 -1.88 7.43 -17.02
N GLN A 192 -2.08 7.89 -15.79
CA GLN A 192 -1.83 9.27 -15.37
C GLN A 192 -0.50 9.45 -14.61
N TYR A 193 -0.13 8.46 -13.80
CA TYR A 193 1.00 8.47 -12.87
C TYR A 193 1.90 7.24 -13.10
N GLY A 194 2.16 6.89 -14.36
CA GLY A 194 2.84 5.65 -14.72
C GLY A 194 4.23 5.48 -14.09
N GLU A 195 4.99 6.58 -13.92
CA GLU A 195 6.31 6.55 -13.27
C GLU A 195 6.20 6.23 -11.78
N GLU A 196 5.38 6.98 -11.03
CA GLU A 196 5.20 6.78 -9.59
C GLU A 196 4.51 5.44 -9.28
N HIS A 197 3.51 5.06 -10.09
CA HIS A 197 2.83 3.76 -9.99
C HIS A 197 3.82 2.59 -10.15
N THR A 198 4.78 2.73 -11.06
CA THR A 198 5.83 1.73 -11.28
C THR A 198 6.84 1.75 -10.13
N ALA A 199 7.29 2.94 -9.71
CA ALA A 199 8.24 3.09 -8.62
C ALA A 199 7.73 2.46 -7.32
N VAL A 200 6.46 2.65 -6.97
CA VAL A 200 5.87 2.01 -5.78
C VAL A 200 5.89 0.48 -5.90
N ARG A 201 5.61 -0.09 -7.08
CA ARG A 201 5.70 -1.55 -7.27
C ARG A 201 7.14 -2.06 -7.20
N ASP A 202 8.09 -1.32 -7.75
CA ASP A 202 9.51 -1.66 -7.65
C ASP A 202 9.98 -1.62 -6.20
N GLU A 203 9.52 -0.66 -5.41
CA GLU A 203 9.78 -0.59 -3.97
C GLU A 203 9.25 -1.84 -3.24
N ILE A 204 8.02 -2.29 -3.54
CA ILE A 204 7.47 -3.55 -3.00
C ILE A 204 8.35 -4.73 -3.41
N ARG A 205 8.81 -4.79 -4.66
CA ARG A 205 9.67 -5.88 -5.14
C ARG A 205 11.02 -5.90 -4.42
N MET A 206 11.63 -4.74 -4.18
CA MET A 206 12.87 -4.62 -3.40
C MET A 206 12.67 -5.08 -1.96
N PHE A 207 11.59 -4.65 -1.32
CA PHE A 207 11.19 -5.14 0.00
C PHE A 207 11.07 -6.67 0.03
N LEU A 208 10.33 -7.25 -0.91
CA LEU A 208 10.16 -8.72 -1.00
C LEU A 208 11.48 -9.44 -1.25
N GLN A 209 12.35 -8.90 -2.10
CA GLN A 209 13.67 -9.47 -2.37
C GLN A 209 14.53 -9.49 -1.10
N ARG A 210 14.51 -8.42 -0.30
CA ARG A 210 15.21 -8.37 0.98
C ARG A 210 14.70 -9.44 1.95
N ARG A 211 13.38 -9.61 2.07
CA ARG A 211 12.75 -10.64 2.94
C ARG A 211 13.18 -12.07 2.58
N GLN A 212 13.39 -12.35 1.30
CA GLN A 212 13.86 -13.66 0.85
C GLN A 212 15.35 -13.92 1.13
N GLN A 213 16.16 -12.88 1.28
CA GLN A 213 17.60 -13.02 1.56
C GLN A 213 17.90 -13.24 3.05
N ASP A 214 17.01 -12.80 3.93
CA ASP A 214 17.16 -12.91 5.38
C ASP A 214 16.47 -14.18 5.96
N SER A 215 15.84 -15.01 5.12
CA SER A 215 15.21 -16.31 5.46
C SER A 215 16.14 -17.50 5.21
#